data_AF-A0A177LLV5-F1
#
_entry.id   AF-A0A177LLV5-F1
#
_cell.length_a   1.000
_cell.length_b   1.000
_cell.length_c   1.000
_cell.angle_alpha   90.00
_cell.angle_beta   90.00
_cell.angle_gamma   90.00
#
_symmetry.space_group_name_H-M   'P 1'
#
loop_
_entity.id
_entity.type
_entity.pdbx_description
1 polymer ?
#
loop_
_entity_poly.entity_id
_entity_poly.type
_entity_poly.pdbx_seq_one_letter_code
_entity_poly.pdbx_strand_id
1 'polypeptide(L)'
;MKLTFIKTILLFVCSFSYSQNNDSIKWEKDNPNWEKRLFSKPEFSNKIKVSKSDSTMDLYMSMTAECRIFGYQKPNKNSKRLILFSIWTFDVKDNPCNCQFGSYYETSSMEMELKYLGKENAFVKAALMKNKKQIAIVFFEKKWIEFVD
;
A
#
# COMPACT_ATOMS: atom_id res chain seq x y z
N MET A 1 -0.93 31.56 51.89
CA MET A 1 -0.83 30.09 51.89
C MET A 1 -1.20 29.60 50.50
N LYS A 2 -0.21 29.12 49.72
CA LYS A 2 -0.39 28.65 48.34
C LYS A 2 -0.97 27.23 48.35
N LEU A 3 -2.01 26.96 47.57
CA LEU A 3 -2.39 25.59 47.22
C LEU A 3 -2.77 25.54 45.74
N THR A 4 -1.79 25.19 44.92
CA THR A 4 -1.92 24.99 43.48
C THR A 4 -2.38 23.55 43.24
N PHE A 5 -3.61 23.33 42.80
CA PHE A 5 -4.07 22.01 42.39
C PHE A 5 -3.65 21.75 40.94
N ILE A 6 -2.58 20.95 40.78
CA ILE A 6 -2.20 20.37 39.49
C ILE A 6 -3.16 19.20 39.22
N LYS A 7 -4.12 19.39 38.31
CA LYS A 7 -4.89 18.29 37.72
C LYS A 7 -4.02 17.60 36.67
N THR A 8 -3.34 16.54 37.09
CA THR A 8 -2.69 15.59 36.18
C THR A 8 -3.76 14.92 35.31
N ILE A 9 -3.88 15.35 34.05
CA ILE A 9 -4.65 14.64 33.04
C ILE A 9 -3.87 13.37 32.70
N LEU A 10 -4.33 12.23 33.22
CA LEU A 10 -3.86 10.91 32.84
C LEU A 10 -4.31 10.67 31.39
N LEU A 11 -3.41 10.88 30.43
CA LEU A 11 -3.61 10.44 29.05
C LEU A 11 -3.63 8.91 29.05
N PHE A 12 -4.85 8.35 29.02
CA PHE A 12 -5.07 6.95 28.73
C PHE A 12 -4.71 6.75 27.25
N VAL A 13 -3.44 6.45 26.97
CA VAL A 13 -3.01 6.02 25.64
C VAL A 13 -3.59 4.62 25.48
N CYS A 14 -4.80 4.56 24.93
CA CYS A 14 -5.40 3.31 24.49
C CYS A 14 -4.54 2.82 23.32
N SER A 15 -3.49 2.07 23.63
CA SER A 15 -2.75 1.30 22.64
C SER A 15 -3.66 0.17 22.19
N PHE A 16 -4.51 0.48 21.22
CA PHE A 16 -5.24 -0.52 20.44
C PHE A 16 -4.19 -1.27 19.62
N SER A 17 -3.58 -2.28 20.24
CA SER A 17 -2.72 -3.23 19.56
C SER A 17 -3.60 -4.09 18.66
N TYR A 18 -3.94 -3.56 17.47
CA TYR A 18 -4.70 -4.30 16.48
C TYR A 18 -3.86 -5.51 16.07
N SER A 19 -4.40 -6.71 16.35
CA SER A 19 -3.80 -7.98 15.98
C SER A 19 -3.50 -7.96 14.48
N GLN A 20 -2.24 -7.88 14.09
CA GLN A 20 -1.88 -8.23 12.73
C GLN A 20 -2.40 -9.64 12.47
N ASN A 21 -3.16 -9.84 11.39
CA ASN A 21 -3.69 -11.16 11.11
C ASN A 21 -2.51 -12.11 10.89
N ASN A 22 -2.46 -13.18 11.70
CA ASN A 22 -1.37 -14.14 11.70
C ASN A 22 -1.13 -14.71 10.29
N ASP A 23 -2.16 -14.81 9.45
CA ASP A 23 -2.08 -15.43 8.13
C ASP A 23 -1.24 -14.63 7.12
N SER A 24 -1.36 -13.30 7.09
CA SER A 24 -0.61 -12.46 6.15
C SER A 24 0.89 -12.44 6.48
N ILE A 25 1.21 -12.38 7.78
CA ILE A 25 2.58 -12.50 8.30
C ILE A 25 3.12 -13.91 8.09
N LYS A 26 2.33 -14.93 8.42
CA LYS A 26 2.69 -16.33 8.25
C LYS A 26 2.98 -16.63 6.77
N TRP A 27 2.15 -16.14 5.86
CA TRP A 27 2.38 -16.30 4.42
C TRP A 27 3.70 -15.67 3.99
N GLU A 28 4.04 -14.45 4.44
CA GLU A 28 5.35 -13.83 4.14
C GLU A 28 6.51 -14.70 4.65
N LYS A 29 6.40 -15.22 5.88
CA LYS A 29 7.41 -16.10 6.49
C LYS A 29 7.56 -17.43 5.78
N ASP A 30 6.45 -18.04 5.39
CA ASP A 30 6.40 -19.34 4.72
C ASP A 30 6.84 -19.24 3.24
N ASN A 31 6.84 -18.03 2.66
CA ASN A 31 7.14 -17.80 1.26
C ASN A 31 8.27 -16.77 1.02
N PRO A 32 9.47 -16.90 1.61
CA PRO A 32 10.48 -15.84 1.60
C PRO A 32 11.00 -15.43 0.21
N ASN A 33 10.81 -16.28 -0.81
CA ASN A 33 11.26 -16.06 -2.19
C ASN A 33 10.11 -15.86 -3.20
N TRP A 34 8.88 -15.59 -2.74
CA TRP A 34 7.71 -15.50 -3.62
C TRP A 34 7.89 -14.47 -4.75
N GLU A 35 8.45 -13.29 -4.44
CA GLU A 35 8.70 -12.26 -5.45
C GLU A 35 9.63 -12.78 -6.55
N LYS A 36 10.69 -13.51 -6.19
CA LYS A 36 11.64 -14.07 -7.15
C LYS A 36 10.96 -15.09 -8.08
N ARG A 37 10.03 -15.88 -7.56
CA ARG A 37 9.24 -16.83 -8.38
C ARG A 37 8.30 -16.08 -9.32
N LEU A 38 7.58 -15.08 -8.83
CA LEU A 38 6.64 -14.29 -9.63
C LEU A 38 7.35 -13.59 -10.80
N PHE A 39 8.47 -12.93 -10.52
CA PHE A 39 9.22 -12.20 -11.55
C PHE A 39 10.09 -13.09 -12.44
N SER A 40 10.17 -14.41 -12.19
CA SER A 40 10.76 -15.35 -13.15
C SER A 40 9.87 -15.61 -14.37
N LYS A 41 8.57 -15.29 -14.26
CA LYS A 41 7.57 -15.42 -15.31
C LYS A 41 6.68 -14.16 -15.33
N PRO A 42 7.19 -13.03 -15.83
CA PRO A 42 6.58 -11.72 -15.66
C PRO A 42 5.15 -11.60 -16.22
N GLU A 43 4.77 -12.47 -17.16
CA GLU A 43 3.41 -12.60 -17.70
C GLU A 43 2.36 -13.00 -16.66
N PHE A 44 2.77 -13.56 -15.52
CA PHE A 44 1.88 -13.90 -14.40
C PHE A 44 1.91 -12.84 -13.29
N SER A 45 2.39 -11.63 -13.54
CA SER A 45 2.39 -10.54 -12.55
C SER A 45 1.37 -9.46 -12.90
N ASN A 46 0.44 -9.17 -11.99
CA ASN A 46 -0.38 -7.97 -12.12
C ASN A 46 0.47 -6.74 -11.80
N LYS A 47 0.38 -5.71 -12.64
CA LYS A 47 1.15 -4.45 -12.54
C LYS A 47 0.23 -3.25 -12.56
N ILE A 48 0.65 -2.19 -11.87
CA ILE A 48 0.02 -0.88 -11.95
C ILE A 48 0.41 -0.26 -13.29
N LYS A 49 -0.59 -0.03 -14.14
CA LYS A 49 -0.46 0.62 -15.44
C LYS A 49 -0.52 2.13 -15.26
N VAL A 50 0.47 2.82 -15.80
CA VAL A 50 0.55 4.28 -15.82
C VAL A 50 0.24 4.76 -17.22
N SER A 51 -0.90 5.42 -17.37
CA SER A 51 -1.28 6.11 -18.60
C SER A 51 -0.32 7.26 -18.87
N LYS A 52 0.32 7.28 -20.03
CA LYS A 52 1.20 8.38 -20.44
C LYS A 52 0.43 9.64 -20.82
N SER A 53 -0.86 9.53 -21.14
CA SER A 53 -1.68 10.67 -21.56
C SER A 53 -2.08 11.59 -20.40
N ASP A 54 -2.42 11.01 -19.25
CA ASP A 54 -3.04 11.75 -18.13
C ASP A 54 -2.47 11.37 -16.75
N SER A 55 -1.41 10.57 -16.74
CA SER A 55 -0.71 10.08 -15.54
C SER A 55 -1.58 9.26 -14.58
N THR A 56 -2.75 8.77 -15.02
CA THR A 56 -3.56 7.85 -14.20
C THR A 56 -2.80 6.55 -13.95
N MET A 57 -2.85 6.07 -12.70
CA MET A 57 -2.25 4.82 -12.28
C MET A 57 -3.35 3.83 -11.90
N ASP A 58 -3.57 2.83 -12.76
CA ASP A 58 -4.62 1.83 -12.58
C ASP A 58 -4.06 0.42 -12.45
N LEU A 59 -4.62 -0.35 -11.52
CA LEU A 59 -4.37 -1.78 -11.40
C LEU A 59 -5.68 -2.49 -11.70
N TYR A 60 -5.71 -3.25 -12.79
CA TYR A 60 -6.77 -4.20 -13.08
C TYR A 60 -6.28 -5.60 -12.74
N MET A 61 -7.06 -6.33 -11.96
CA MET A 61 -6.64 -7.64 -11.50
C MET A 61 -6.97 -8.73 -12.54
N SER A 62 -5.96 -9.43 -13.04
CA SER A 62 -6.16 -10.71 -13.72
C SER A 62 -6.06 -11.85 -12.71
N MET A 63 -7.08 -12.72 -12.64
CA MET A 63 -7.05 -13.91 -11.77
C MET A 63 -5.98 -14.93 -12.16
N THR A 64 -5.42 -14.83 -13.36
CA THR A 64 -4.32 -15.71 -13.82
C THR A 64 -2.94 -15.20 -13.41
N ALA A 65 -2.87 -14.00 -12.82
CA ALA A 65 -1.63 -13.37 -12.39
C ALA A 65 -1.67 -13.07 -10.89
N GLU A 66 -0.51 -13.12 -10.24
CA GLU A 66 -0.37 -12.80 -8.83
C GLU A 66 0.13 -11.37 -8.66
N CYS A 67 -0.27 -10.73 -7.56
CA CYS A 67 0.44 -9.57 -7.05
C CYS A 67 0.23 -9.42 -5.54
N ARG A 68 1.21 -8.75 -4.92
CA ARG A 68 1.10 -8.23 -3.56
C ARG A 68 1.95 -6.96 -3.50
N ILE A 69 1.32 -5.84 -3.84
CA ILE A 69 1.97 -4.55 -4.13
C ILE A 69 1.72 -3.59 -2.97
N PHE A 70 2.76 -3.32 -2.20
CA PHE A 70 2.72 -2.28 -1.17
C PHE A 70 3.10 -0.91 -1.73
N GLY A 71 2.35 0.11 -1.32
CA GLY A 71 2.73 1.51 -1.40
C GLY A 71 3.26 2.01 -0.06
N TYR A 72 4.34 2.78 -0.10
CA TYR A 72 5.14 3.17 1.07
C TYR A 72 5.15 4.69 1.28
N GLN A 73 5.38 5.13 2.52
CA GLN A 73 5.47 6.55 2.86
C GLN A 73 6.76 7.23 2.38
N LYS A 74 7.85 6.47 2.26
CA LYS A 74 9.14 6.90 1.73
C LYS A 74 9.55 5.93 0.61
N PRO A 75 10.52 6.27 -0.26
CA PRO A 75 11.08 5.34 -1.25
C PRO A 75 11.95 4.26 -0.57
N ASN A 76 11.37 3.50 0.35
CA ASN A 76 12.00 2.51 1.20
C ASN A 76 10.95 1.50 1.69
N LYS A 77 11.18 0.20 1.45
CA LYS A 77 10.28 -0.90 1.85
C LYS A 77 10.11 -1.05 3.37
N ASN A 78 11.07 -0.58 4.14
CA ASN A 78 11.03 -0.61 5.60
C ASN A 78 10.28 0.59 6.19
N SER A 79 9.79 1.51 5.34
CA SER A 79 8.96 2.62 5.79
C SER A 79 7.50 2.19 5.98
N LYS A 80 6.70 3.08 6.58
CA LYS A 80 5.28 2.83 6.85
C LYS A 80 4.55 2.42 5.56
N ARG A 81 3.85 1.28 5.63
CA ARG A 81 2.93 0.80 4.58
C ARG A 81 1.69 1.69 4.57
N LEU A 82 1.39 2.27 3.41
CA LEU A 82 0.29 3.21 3.22
C LEU A 82 -0.91 2.55 2.53
N ILE A 83 -0.67 1.72 1.53
CA ILE A 83 -1.72 1.01 0.78
C ILE A 83 -1.19 -0.36 0.35
N LEU A 84 -2.07 -1.33 0.19
CA LEU A 84 -1.76 -2.65 -0.36
C LEU A 84 -2.73 -3.00 -1.48
N PHE A 85 -2.21 -3.51 -2.59
CA PHE A 85 -2.98 -4.26 -3.58
C PHE A 85 -2.60 -5.73 -3.53
N SER A 86 -3.56 -6.64 -3.40
CA SER A 86 -3.28 -8.08 -3.33
C SER A 86 -4.42 -8.89 -3.95
N ILE A 87 -4.08 -10.00 -4.61
CA ILE A 87 -5.07 -10.99 -5.04
C ILE A 87 -5.66 -11.77 -3.86
N TRP A 88 -4.99 -11.76 -2.71
CA TRP A 88 -5.32 -12.64 -1.59
C TRP A 88 -6.31 -11.98 -0.65
N THR A 89 -7.45 -12.64 -0.43
CA THR A 89 -8.46 -12.17 0.53
C THR A 89 -7.90 -11.94 1.93
N PHE A 90 -6.96 -12.78 2.38
CA PHE A 90 -6.32 -12.65 3.69
C PHE A 90 -5.36 -11.45 3.80
N ASP A 91 -5.04 -10.77 2.70
CA ASP A 91 -4.27 -9.53 2.67
C ASP A 91 -5.18 -8.29 2.56
N VAL A 92 -6.42 -8.47 2.09
CA VAL A 92 -7.36 -7.40 1.77
C VAL A 92 -8.42 -7.24 2.85
N LYS A 93 -9.11 -8.33 3.18
CA LYS A 93 -10.25 -8.33 4.11
C LYS A 93 -9.80 -7.82 5.48
N ASP A 94 -10.48 -6.79 5.97
CA ASP A 94 -10.24 -6.16 7.27
C ASP A 94 -8.85 -5.49 7.41
N ASN A 95 -8.17 -5.19 6.29
CA ASN A 95 -6.88 -4.48 6.21
C ASN A 95 -5.83 -5.00 7.24
N PRO A 96 -5.43 -6.28 7.15
CA PRO A 96 -4.63 -6.95 8.16
C PRO A 96 -3.18 -6.45 8.24
N CYS A 97 -2.71 -5.80 7.17
CA CYS A 97 -1.40 -5.14 7.12
C CYS A 97 -1.42 -3.73 7.74
N ASN A 98 -2.57 -3.26 8.26
CA ASN A 98 -2.74 -1.92 8.84
C ASN A 98 -2.27 -0.79 7.92
N CYS A 99 -2.54 -0.92 6.63
CA CYS A 99 -2.21 0.11 5.65
C CYS A 99 -3.08 1.35 5.93
N GLN A 100 -2.46 2.53 6.04
CA GLN A 100 -3.16 3.76 6.43
C GLN A 100 -4.36 4.10 5.54
N PHE A 101 -4.28 3.80 4.25
CA PHE A 101 -5.32 4.04 3.26
C PHE A 101 -6.03 2.77 2.82
N GLY A 102 -5.82 1.63 3.49
CA GLY A 102 -6.50 0.38 3.21
C GLY A 102 -5.72 -0.63 2.37
N SER A 103 -6.33 -1.81 2.24
CA SER A 103 -5.90 -2.89 1.34
C SER A 103 -7.03 -3.13 0.33
N TYR A 104 -6.68 -3.38 -0.93
CA TYR A 104 -7.64 -3.51 -2.03
C TYR A 104 -7.24 -4.64 -2.97
N TYR A 105 -8.22 -5.16 -3.72
CA TYR A 105 -7.90 -6.03 -4.85
C TYR A 105 -7.37 -5.15 -5.99
N GLU A 106 -8.11 -4.13 -6.42
CA GLU A 106 -7.75 -3.28 -7.56
C GLU A 106 -8.05 -1.80 -7.30
N THR A 107 -7.57 -0.91 -8.18
CA THR A 107 -7.77 0.54 -8.01
C THR A 107 -9.24 0.95 -8.14
N SER A 108 -10.03 0.23 -8.93
CA SER A 108 -11.49 0.43 -9.08
C SER A 108 -12.26 0.25 -7.75
N SER A 109 -11.69 -0.51 -6.80
CA SER A 109 -12.30 -0.79 -5.49
C SER A 109 -12.05 0.33 -4.47
N MET A 110 -11.35 1.39 -4.87
CA MET A 110 -10.99 2.51 -4.01
C MET A 110 -11.91 3.71 -4.24
N GLU A 111 -12.18 4.48 -3.18
CA GLU A 111 -12.76 5.84 -3.30
C GLU A 111 -11.71 6.91 -3.68
N MET A 112 -10.50 6.49 -4.04
CA MET A 112 -9.33 7.33 -4.24
C MET A 112 -8.68 6.98 -5.57
N GLU A 113 -7.96 7.94 -6.14
CA GLU A 113 -7.24 7.77 -7.40
C GLU A 113 -5.74 7.88 -7.15
N LEU A 114 -4.94 7.21 -7.98
CA LEU A 114 -3.49 7.36 -7.99
C LEU A 114 -3.06 8.11 -9.26
N LYS A 115 -2.20 9.12 -9.08
CA LYS A 115 -1.60 9.89 -10.18
C LYS A 115 -0.09 9.81 -10.11
N TYR A 116 0.53 9.44 -11.22
CA TYR A 116 1.99 9.41 -11.36
C TYR A 116 2.57 10.82 -11.24
N LEU A 117 3.63 10.97 -10.44
CA LEU A 117 4.35 12.23 -10.27
C LEU A 117 5.80 12.17 -10.74
N GLY A 118 6.39 10.97 -10.82
CA GLY A 118 7.81 10.83 -11.16
C GLY A 118 8.45 9.55 -10.67
N LYS A 119 9.77 9.48 -10.82
CA LYS A 119 10.63 8.39 -10.33
C LYS A 119 11.57 8.93 -9.26
N GLU A 120 11.81 8.14 -8.22
CA GLU A 120 12.76 8.45 -7.16
C GLU A 120 13.50 7.17 -6.77
N ASN A 121 14.81 7.10 -7.06
CA ASN A 121 15.63 5.90 -6.84
C ASN A 121 15.02 4.64 -7.47
N ALA A 122 14.75 3.59 -6.69
CA ALA A 122 14.12 2.34 -7.12
C ALA A 122 12.57 2.40 -7.11
N PHE A 123 11.99 3.58 -6.90
CA PHE A 123 10.55 3.77 -6.71
C PHE A 123 9.94 4.71 -7.74
N VAL A 124 8.62 4.59 -7.89
CA VAL A 124 7.73 5.54 -8.55
C VAL A 124 6.99 6.30 -7.46
N LYS A 125 6.94 7.62 -7.63
CA LYS A 125 6.23 8.56 -6.76
C LYS A 125 4.85 8.80 -7.33
N ALA A 126 3.83 8.65 -6.50
CA ALA A 126 2.43 8.85 -6.87
C ALA A 126 1.74 9.80 -5.87
N ALA A 127 0.83 10.63 -6.36
CA ALA A 127 -0.16 11.32 -5.55
C ALA A 127 -1.35 10.39 -5.33
N LEU A 128 -1.79 10.27 -4.06
CA LEU A 128 -3.08 9.69 -3.73
C LEU A 128 -4.11 10.81 -3.63
N MET A 129 -5.14 10.73 -4.46
CA MET A 129 -6.14 11.77 -4.64
C MET A 129 -7.49 11.31 -4.08
N LYS A 130 -8.18 12.18 -3.35
CA LYS A 130 -9.59 11.99 -2.95
C LYS A 130 -10.36 13.27 -3.26
N ASN A 131 -11.47 13.18 -3.98
CA ASN A 131 -12.28 14.33 -4.38
C ASN A 131 -11.44 15.45 -5.04
N LYS A 132 -10.56 15.08 -5.99
CA LYS A 132 -9.62 15.97 -6.70
C LYS A 132 -8.57 16.68 -5.82
N LYS A 133 -8.43 16.29 -4.54
CA LYS A 133 -7.40 16.82 -3.64
C LYS A 133 -6.37 15.75 -3.34
N GLN A 134 -5.10 16.13 -3.38
CA GLN A 134 -4.02 15.26 -2.93
C GLN A 134 -4.10 15.10 -1.41
N ILE A 135 -4.21 13.87 -0.94
CA ILE A 135 -4.26 13.53 0.49
C ILE A 135 -2.96 12.87 0.98
N ALA A 136 -2.16 12.31 0.08
CA ALA A 136 -0.86 11.73 0.40
C ALA A 136 0.07 11.60 -0.81
N ILE A 137 1.35 11.35 -0.52
CA ILE A 137 2.32 10.83 -1.47
C ILE A 137 2.56 9.35 -1.14
N VAL A 138 2.58 8.51 -2.16
CA VAL A 138 2.82 7.07 -2.05
C VAL A 138 3.96 6.67 -2.98
N PHE A 139 4.86 5.83 -2.49
CA PHE A 139 5.97 5.29 -3.26
C PHE A 139 5.74 3.80 -3.55
N PHE A 140 5.81 3.43 -4.82
CA PHE A 140 5.72 2.04 -5.28
C PHE A 140 7.05 1.59 -5.86
N GLU A 141 7.45 0.33 -5.67
CA GLU A 141 8.66 -0.18 -6.33
C GLU A 141 8.48 -0.20 -7.84
N LYS A 142 9.50 0.22 -8.60
CA LYS A 142 9.46 0.29 -10.06
C LYS A 142 9.06 -1.02 -10.75
N LYS A 143 9.41 -2.17 -10.17
CA LYS A 143 9.12 -3.50 -10.73
C LYS A 143 7.61 -3.78 -10.89
N TRP A 144 6.77 -3.11 -10.11
CA TRP A 144 5.32 -3.24 -10.13
C TRP A 144 4.64 -2.30 -11.13
N ILE A 145 5.41 -1.48 -11.83
CA ILE A 145 4.88 -0.39 -12.66
C ILE A 145 5.13 -0.71 -14.14
N GLU A 146 4.11 -0.48 -14.95
CA GLU A 146 4.17 -0.55 -16.41
C GLU A 146 3.62 0.74 -17.00
N PHE A 147 4.30 1.33 -17.98
CA PHE A 147 3.81 2.54 -18.66
C PHE A 147 3.11 2.13 -19.94
N VAL A 148 1.86 2.56 -20.10
CA VAL A 148 1.01 2.25 -21.26
C VAL A 148 0.68 3.54 -22.02
N ASP A 149 0.52 3.43 -23.34
CA ASP A 149 0.13 4.54 -24.22
C ASP A 149 -1.35 4.88 -24.11
#